data_AF-A0A7S0C8S5-F1
#
_entry.id   AF-A0A7S0C8S5-F1
#
_cell.length_a   1.000
_cell.length_b   1.000
_cell.length_c   1.000
_cell.angle_alpha   90.00
_cell.angle_beta   90.00
_cell.angle_gamma   90.00
#
_symmetry.space_group_name_H-M   'P 1'
#
loop_
_entity.id
_entity.type
_entity.pdbx_description
1 polymer ?
#
loop_
_entity_poly.entity_id
_entity_poly.type
_entity_poly.pdbx_seq_one_letter_code
_entity_poly.pdbx_strand_id
1 'polypeptide(L)'
;ANLYVTNADQLCLLDFGLCAEIDERSRNAMTAAIVNLLSGDFHSLIEKDAKELGFLDEGMDVTELKPILTKILTEGLLEAGSNLHDRKRKLMDISNELNEVFFRYPFSVPPFFALITRGLGLLEGIALSGDPDFDIFQASLPYARKRAIEIFGSNFLAKSGLRKLQRRPTIEG
;
A
#
# COMPACT_ATOMS: atom_id res chain seq x y z
N ALA A 1 -4.42 -17.77 20.29
CA ALA A 1 -4.66 -17.59 18.85
C ALA A 1 -5.98 -16.84 18.71
N ASN A 2 -6.01 -15.75 17.95
CA ASN A 2 -7.18 -14.87 17.82
C ASN A 2 -8.08 -15.26 16.63
N LEU A 3 -7.78 -16.41 16.03
CA LEU A 3 -8.39 -16.99 14.85
C LEU A 3 -8.69 -18.46 15.15
N TYR A 4 -9.87 -18.93 14.73
CA TYR A 4 -10.27 -20.33 14.82
C TYR A 4 -10.94 -20.76 13.52
N VAL A 5 -10.59 -21.93 12.98
CA VAL A 5 -11.31 -22.51 11.85
C VAL A 5 -12.37 -23.44 12.40
N THR A 6 -13.63 -23.14 12.10
CA THR A 6 -14.76 -23.97 12.50
C THR A 6 -14.81 -25.26 11.69
N ASN A 7 -15.56 -26.25 12.18
CA ASN A 7 -15.79 -27.51 11.45
C ASN A 7 -16.53 -27.34 10.10
N ALA A 8 -17.00 -26.12 9.80
CA ALA A 8 -17.64 -25.74 8.53
C ALA A 8 -16.70 -24.94 7.61
N ASP A 9 -15.38 -25.02 7.83
CA ASP A 9 -14.34 -24.29 7.08
C ASP A 9 -14.48 -22.75 7.11
N GLN A 10 -15.14 -22.21 8.14
CA GLN A 10 -15.25 -20.76 8.34
C GLN A 10 -14.18 -20.26 9.30
N LEU A 11 -13.56 -19.12 8.96
CA LEU A 11 -12.65 -18.40 9.83
C LEU A 11 -13.44 -17.57 10.86
N CYS A 12 -13.22 -17.84 12.14
CA CYS A 12 -13.80 -17.14 13.27
C CYS A 12 -12.75 -16.24 13.94
N LEU A 13 -13.10 -14.97 14.13
CA LEU A 13 -12.29 -13.99 14.86
C LEU A 13 -12.67 -14.05 16.35
N LEU A 14 -11.71 -14.32 17.23
CA LEU A 14 -11.96 -14.53 18.66
C LEU A 14 -11.65 -13.30 19.53
N ASP A 15 -10.83 -12.38 19.04
CA ASP A 15 -10.32 -11.24 19.81
C ASP A 15 -10.34 -9.95 18.97
N PHE A 16 -10.82 -8.87 19.58
CA PHE A 16 -10.96 -7.53 19.02
C PHE A 16 -10.26 -6.46 19.89
N GLY A 17 -9.41 -6.85 20.85
CA GLY A 17 -8.75 -5.93 21.79
C GLY A 17 -7.73 -4.96 21.17
N LEU A 18 -7.39 -5.15 19.90
CA LEU A 18 -6.47 -4.29 19.12
C LEU A 18 -7.15 -3.61 17.92
N CYS A 19 -8.48 -3.44 17.97
CA CYS A 19 -9.20 -2.68 16.95
C CYS A 19 -8.93 -1.18 17.09
N ALA A 20 -8.74 -0.50 15.95
CA ALA A 20 -8.66 0.95 15.87
C ALA A 20 -9.77 1.47 14.97
N GLU A 21 -10.44 2.54 15.39
CA GLU A 21 -11.33 3.28 14.51
C GLU A 21 -10.53 4.31 13.72
N ILE A 22 -10.73 4.30 12.40
CA ILE A 22 -10.18 5.29 11.48
C ILE A 22 -11.37 6.07 10.95
N ASP A 23 -11.36 7.39 11.12
CA ASP A 23 -12.44 8.25 10.65
C ASP A 23 -12.53 8.24 9.11
N GLU A 24 -13.68 8.67 8.60
CA GLU A 24 -13.96 8.62 7.16
C GLU A 24 -12.97 9.45 6.33
N ARG A 25 -12.53 10.60 6.84
CA ARG A 25 -11.59 11.48 6.13
C ARG A 25 -10.25 10.77 5.97
N SER A 26 -9.70 10.20 7.04
CA SER A 26 -8.44 9.44 6.97
C SER A 26 -8.56 8.22 6.06
N ARG A 27 -9.69 7.47 6.10
CA ARG A 27 -9.91 6.35 5.16
C ARG A 27 -9.93 6.79 3.70
N ASN A 28 -10.57 7.93 3.42
CA ASN A 28 -10.65 8.47 2.06
C ASN A 28 -9.29 9.00 1.59
N ALA A 29 -8.55 9.72 2.44
CA ALA A 29 -7.20 10.18 2.17
C ALA A 29 -6.23 9.01 1.91
N MET A 30 -6.30 7.94 2.72
CA MET A 30 -5.50 6.74 2.51
C MET A 30 -5.83 6.10 1.16
N THR A 31 -7.11 6.04 0.80
CA THR A 31 -7.51 5.46 -0.48
C THR A 31 -7.03 6.31 -1.65
N ALA A 32 -7.12 7.64 -1.55
CA ALA A 32 -6.58 8.56 -2.54
C ALA A 32 -5.06 8.39 -2.70
N ALA A 33 -4.31 8.29 -1.60
CA ALA A 33 -2.88 8.06 -1.61
C ALA A 33 -2.51 6.75 -2.32
N ILE A 34 -3.17 5.64 -1.98
CA ILE A 34 -2.95 4.35 -2.66
C ILE A 34 -3.23 4.46 -4.15
N VAL A 35 -4.30 5.18 -4.51
CA VAL A 35 -4.72 5.34 -5.89
C VAL A 35 -3.73 6.18 -6.70
N ASN A 36 -3.24 7.29 -6.14
CA ASN A 36 -2.21 8.14 -6.76
C ASN A 36 -0.86 7.41 -6.85
N LEU A 37 -0.51 6.61 -5.84
CA LEU A 37 0.66 5.74 -5.87
C LEU A 37 0.59 4.73 -7.03
N LEU A 38 -0.54 4.04 -7.17
CA LEU A 38 -0.73 3.01 -8.20
C LEU A 38 -0.89 3.58 -9.61
N SER A 39 -1.41 4.81 -9.75
CA SER A 39 -1.50 5.49 -11.04
C SER A 39 -0.19 6.15 -11.48
N GLY A 40 0.81 6.21 -10.58
CA GLY A 40 2.06 6.93 -10.80
C GLY A 40 1.92 8.45 -10.68
N ASP A 41 0.81 8.96 -10.13
CA ASP A 41 0.63 10.38 -9.81
C ASP A 41 1.36 10.75 -8.51
N PHE A 42 2.69 10.71 -8.57
CA PHE A 42 3.55 11.06 -7.44
C PHE A 42 3.47 12.55 -7.08
N HIS A 43 3.04 13.39 -8.02
CA HIS A 43 2.82 14.80 -7.76
C HIS A 43 1.71 14.99 -6.72
N SER A 44 0.51 14.45 -6.99
CA SER A 44 -0.62 14.51 -6.06
C SER A 44 -0.32 13.78 -4.75
N LEU A 45 0.39 12.65 -4.82
CA LEU A 45 0.79 11.88 -3.65
C LEU A 45 1.62 12.71 -2.67
N ILE A 46 2.59 13.48 -3.17
CA ILE A 46 3.53 14.24 -2.32
C ILE A 46 2.96 15.60 -1.93
N GLU A 47 2.34 16.34 -2.86
CA GLU A 47 1.81 17.68 -2.57
C GLU A 47 0.59 17.69 -1.69
N LYS A 48 -0.23 16.64 -1.77
CA LYS A 48 -1.54 16.61 -1.15
C LYS A 48 -1.65 15.45 -0.16
N ASP A 49 -1.51 14.23 -0.64
CA ASP A 49 -1.90 13.06 0.17
C ASP A 49 -0.99 12.86 1.37
N ALA A 50 0.33 13.05 1.20
CA ALA A 50 1.29 12.98 2.30
C ALA A 50 1.00 14.01 3.39
N LYS A 51 0.51 15.20 3.01
CA LYS A 51 0.11 16.25 3.96
C LYS A 51 -1.21 15.93 4.64
N GLU A 52 -2.20 15.52 3.86
CA GLU A 52 -3.53 15.19 4.36
C GLU A 52 -3.53 13.97 5.30
N LEU A 53 -2.58 13.05 5.11
CA LEU A 53 -2.34 11.91 6.00
C LEU A 53 -1.47 12.23 7.21
N GLY A 54 -0.89 13.43 7.29
CA GLY A 54 -0.03 13.86 8.39
C GLY A 54 1.40 13.33 8.33
N PHE A 55 1.87 12.90 7.16
CA PHE A 55 3.28 12.56 6.94
C PHE A 55 4.16 13.79 6.75
N LEU A 56 3.61 14.84 6.15
CA LEU A 56 4.27 16.12 5.93
C LEU A 56 3.41 17.25 6.51
N ASP A 57 4.04 18.33 6.94
CA ASP A 57 3.31 19.52 7.36
C ASP A 57 2.55 20.17 6.18
N GLU A 58 1.35 20.69 6.45
CA GLU A 58 0.49 21.29 5.42
C GLU A 58 1.20 22.43 4.67
N GLY A 59 1.99 23.23 5.39
CA GLY A 59 2.74 24.38 4.85
C GLY A 59 4.11 24.06 4.25
N MET A 60 4.55 22.80 4.26
CA MET A 60 5.89 22.43 3.79
C MET A 60 6.04 22.67 2.28
N ASP A 61 7.12 23.34 1.88
CA ASP A 61 7.55 23.38 0.49
C ASP A 61 8.20 22.04 0.11
N VAL A 62 7.61 21.36 -0.87
CA VAL A 62 8.04 20.05 -1.34
C VAL A 62 8.75 20.13 -2.70
N THR A 63 9.08 21.32 -3.19
CA THR A 63 9.71 21.53 -4.52
C THR A 63 10.97 20.69 -4.71
N GLU A 64 11.85 20.64 -3.70
CA GLU A 64 13.07 19.82 -3.75
C GLU A 64 12.81 18.33 -3.45
N LEU A 65 11.82 18.04 -2.61
CA LEU A 65 11.47 16.68 -2.18
C LEU A 65 10.81 15.87 -3.31
N LYS A 66 9.96 16.52 -4.11
CA LYS A 66 9.22 15.91 -5.21
C LYS A 66 10.09 15.09 -6.16
N PRO A 67 11.13 15.65 -6.81
CA PRO A 67 11.92 14.89 -7.78
C PRO A 67 12.64 13.70 -7.14
N ILE A 68 13.08 13.84 -5.88
CA ILE A 68 13.76 12.77 -5.13
C ILE A 68 12.79 11.61 -4.89
N LEU A 69 11.64 11.89 -4.28
CA LEU A 69 10.64 10.86 -4.00
C LEU A 69 10.03 10.27 -5.27
N THR A 70 9.82 11.07 -6.31
CA THR A 70 9.32 10.58 -7.61
C THR A 70 10.28 9.56 -8.20
N LYS A 71 11.58 9.83 -8.17
CA LYS A 71 12.60 8.90 -8.65
C LYS A 71 12.55 7.59 -7.86
N ILE A 72 12.63 7.69 -6.53
CA ILE A 72 12.61 6.53 -5.61
C ILE A 72 11.35 5.67 -5.86
N LEU A 73 10.16 6.28 -5.87
CA LEU A 73 8.90 5.57 -6.06
C LEU A 73 8.76 4.98 -7.47
N THR A 74 9.27 5.65 -8.51
CA THR A 74 9.29 5.12 -9.87
C THR A 74 10.11 3.83 -9.94
N GLU A 75 11.34 3.88 -9.43
CA GLU A 75 12.25 2.73 -9.44
C GLU A 75 11.69 1.56 -8.63
N GLY A 76 10.91 1.82 -7.58
CA GLY A 76 10.39 0.77 -6.67
C GLY A 76 9.07 0.15 -7.01
N LEU A 77 8.20 0.91 -7.68
CA LEU A 77 6.84 0.47 -7.95
C LEU A 77 6.64 0.18 -9.43
N LEU A 78 7.24 0.97 -10.31
CA LEU A 78 7.03 0.84 -11.76
C LEU A 78 8.08 -0.07 -12.40
N GLU A 79 9.30 -0.08 -11.88
CA GLU A 79 10.41 -0.87 -12.46
C GLU A 79 10.69 -2.20 -11.75
N ALA A 80 10.00 -2.50 -10.65
CA ALA A 80 10.27 -3.66 -9.80
C ALA A 80 10.00 -5.05 -10.42
N GLY A 81 9.72 -5.13 -11.73
CA GLY A 81 9.50 -6.38 -12.43
C GLY A 81 8.22 -7.11 -11.97
N SER A 82 7.95 -8.27 -12.58
CA SER A 82 6.74 -9.06 -12.30
C SER A 82 6.93 -10.15 -11.25
N ASN A 83 8.16 -10.47 -10.84
CA ASN A 83 8.46 -11.54 -9.89
C ASN A 83 8.52 -11.00 -8.44
N LEU A 84 7.92 -11.74 -7.50
CA LEU A 84 7.80 -11.38 -6.08
C LEU A 84 9.16 -11.12 -5.42
N HIS A 85 10.17 -11.93 -5.72
CA HIS A 85 11.51 -11.77 -5.14
C HIS A 85 12.18 -10.46 -5.56
N ASP A 86 12.02 -10.07 -6.83
CA ASP A 86 12.57 -8.83 -7.36
C ASP A 86 11.85 -7.62 -6.75
N ARG A 87 10.52 -7.71 -6.60
CA ARG A 87 9.71 -6.68 -5.94
C ARG A 87 10.08 -6.51 -4.47
N LYS A 88 10.22 -7.60 -3.71
CA LYS A 88 10.65 -7.56 -2.31
C LYS A 88 12.06 -6.97 -2.16
N ARG A 89 12.99 -7.35 -3.04
CA ARG A 89 14.36 -6.80 -3.04
C ARG A 89 14.36 -5.30 -3.37
N LYS A 90 13.67 -4.89 -4.43
CA LYS A 90 13.59 -3.48 -4.85
C LYS A 90 12.93 -2.59 -3.79
N LEU A 91 11.90 -3.10 -3.11
CA LEU A 91 11.30 -2.41 -1.95
C LEU A 91 12.29 -2.26 -0.79
N MET A 92 13.14 -3.26 -0.54
CA MET A 92 14.17 -3.18 0.48
C MET A 92 15.26 -2.16 0.11
N ASP A 93 15.69 -2.13 -1.14
CA ASP A 93 16.67 -1.17 -1.65
C ASP A 93 16.14 0.27 -1.47
N ILE A 94 14.87 0.48 -1.81
CA ILE A 94 14.19 1.77 -1.68
C ILE A 94 13.87 2.14 -0.24
N SER A 95 13.70 1.16 0.65
CA SER A 95 13.56 1.45 2.07
C SER A 95 14.78 2.21 2.62
N ASN A 96 15.98 1.94 2.11
CA ASN A 96 17.18 2.66 2.53
C ASN A 96 17.19 4.10 2.00
N GLU A 97 16.81 4.30 0.75
CA GLU A 97 16.71 5.63 0.12
C GLU A 97 15.60 6.48 0.76
N LEU A 98 14.45 5.88 1.07
CA LEU A 98 13.36 6.52 1.79
C LEU A 98 13.77 6.89 3.22
N ASN A 99 14.53 6.03 3.91
CA ASN A 99 15.06 6.37 5.23
C ASN A 99 15.92 7.63 5.19
N GLU A 100 16.81 7.77 4.19
CA GLU A 100 17.63 8.97 4.05
C GLU A 100 16.78 10.23 3.81
N VAL A 101 15.71 10.12 3.03
CA VAL A 101 14.74 11.21 2.84
C VAL A 101 14.04 11.54 4.16
N PHE A 102 13.60 10.56 4.93
CA PHE A 102 12.95 10.79 6.23
C PHE A 102 13.88 11.41 7.27
N PHE A 103 15.20 11.20 7.16
CA PHE A 103 16.16 11.89 8.01
C PHE A 103 16.40 13.34 7.59
N ARG A 104 16.36 13.64 6.29
CA ARG A 104 16.66 14.97 5.74
C ARG A 104 15.46 15.92 5.75
N TYR A 105 14.26 15.38 5.65
CA TYR A 105 13.01 16.13 5.59
C TYR A 105 12.15 15.85 6.83
N PRO A 106 11.35 16.82 7.32
CA PRO A 106 10.57 16.69 8.56
C PRO A 106 9.35 15.78 8.40
N PHE A 107 9.57 14.50 8.10
CA PHE A 107 8.51 13.51 8.05
C PHE A 107 8.03 13.16 9.45
N SER A 108 6.71 13.18 9.63
CA SER A 108 6.05 12.64 10.81
C SER A 108 5.43 11.28 10.48
N VAL A 109 5.50 10.32 11.40
CA VAL A 109 4.78 9.05 11.23
C VAL A 109 3.49 9.13 12.05
N PRO A 110 2.31 9.19 11.42
CA PRO A 110 1.05 9.24 12.14
C PRO A 110 0.87 7.99 13.02
N PRO A 111 0.31 8.11 14.25
CA PRO A 111 0.12 6.96 15.14
C PRO A 111 -0.69 5.81 14.53
N PHE A 112 -1.71 6.14 13.71
CA PHE A 112 -2.54 5.13 13.04
C PHE A 112 -1.73 4.29 12.05
N PHE A 113 -0.66 4.84 11.47
CA PHE A 113 0.19 4.12 10.52
C PHE A 113 0.92 2.97 11.21
N ALA A 114 1.46 3.18 12.41
CA ALA A 114 2.09 2.12 13.19
C ALA A 114 1.12 0.97 13.52
N LEU A 115 -0.16 1.29 13.78
CA LEU A 115 -1.21 0.29 14.02
C LEU A 115 -1.51 -0.52 12.75
N ILE A 116 -1.62 0.15 11.59
CA ILE A 116 -1.83 -0.50 10.30
C ILE A 116 -0.64 -1.40 9.94
N THR A 117 0.59 -0.90 10.02
CA THR A 117 1.80 -1.67 9.70
C THR A 117 1.90 -2.92 10.58
N ARG A 118 1.60 -2.80 11.88
CA ARG A 118 1.56 -3.95 12.79
C ARG A 118 0.48 -4.95 12.40
N GLY A 119 -0.72 -4.47 12.05
CA GLY A 119 -1.81 -5.33 11.60
C GLY A 119 -1.47 -6.07 10.31
N LEU A 120 -0.92 -5.38 9.31
CA LEU A 120 -0.49 -5.97 8.05
C LEU A 120 0.61 -7.02 8.25
N GLY A 121 1.65 -6.71 9.04
CA GLY A 121 2.74 -7.66 9.30
C GLY A 121 2.26 -8.94 10.02
N LEU A 122 1.31 -8.80 10.95
CA LEU A 122 0.69 -9.96 11.59
C LEU A 122 -0.11 -10.80 10.59
N LEU A 123 -0.96 -10.16 9.78
CA LEU A 123 -1.79 -10.85 8.79
C LEU A 123 -0.93 -11.54 7.71
N GLU A 124 0.11 -10.87 7.23
CA GLU A 124 1.06 -11.43 6.28
C GLU A 124 1.81 -12.62 6.89
N GLY A 125 2.28 -12.52 8.13
CA GLY A 125 2.93 -13.63 8.83
C GLY A 125 2.03 -14.84 9.01
N ILE A 126 0.75 -14.63 9.31
CA ILE A 126 -0.26 -15.71 9.38
C ILE A 126 -0.47 -16.33 8.00
N ALA A 127 -0.62 -15.52 6.95
CA ALA A 127 -0.80 -16.02 5.59
C ALA A 127 0.40 -16.86 5.13
N LEU A 128 1.63 -16.36 5.36
CA LEU A 128 2.88 -17.05 5.04
C LEU A 128 3.07 -18.36 5.82
N SER A 129 2.46 -18.49 7.00
CA SER A 129 2.49 -19.75 7.76
C SER A 129 1.62 -20.85 7.12
N GLY A 130 0.59 -20.48 6.35
CA GLY A 130 -0.29 -21.41 5.63
C GLY A 130 0.10 -21.62 4.16
N ASP A 131 0.60 -20.58 3.51
CA ASP A 131 1.09 -20.58 2.13
C ASP A 131 2.43 -19.81 2.05
N PRO A 132 3.58 -20.50 2.00
CA PRO A 132 4.90 -19.86 1.94
C PRO A 132 5.11 -18.96 0.72
N ASP A 133 4.35 -19.18 -0.36
CA ASP A 133 4.44 -18.42 -1.61
C ASP A 133 3.41 -17.28 -1.67
N PHE A 134 2.70 -17.02 -0.57
CA PHE A 134 1.69 -15.97 -0.50
C PHE A 134 2.26 -14.59 -0.88
N ASP A 135 1.62 -13.94 -1.86
CA ASP A 135 1.90 -12.58 -2.29
C ASP A 135 0.75 -11.64 -1.89
N ILE A 136 0.98 -10.86 -0.83
CA ILE A 136 0.01 -9.88 -0.30
C ILE A 136 -0.43 -8.85 -1.34
N PHE A 137 0.45 -8.47 -2.28
CA PHE A 137 0.10 -7.52 -3.32
C PHE A 137 -0.85 -8.13 -4.35
N GLN A 138 -0.62 -9.38 -4.76
CA GLN A 138 -1.54 -10.08 -5.66
C GLN A 138 -2.89 -10.33 -4.99
N ALA A 139 -2.87 -10.77 -3.73
CA ALA A 139 -4.08 -11.04 -2.95
C ALA A 139 -4.95 -9.78 -2.74
N SER A 140 -4.33 -8.60 -2.56
CA SER A 140 -5.04 -7.33 -2.35
C SER A 140 -5.60 -6.68 -3.62
N LEU A 141 -5.10 -7.05 -4.80
CA LEU A 141 -5.41 -6.38 -6.08
C LEU A 141 -6.92 -6.34 -6.41
N PRO A 142 -7.71 -7.42 -6.22
CA PRO A 142 -9.15 -7.39 -6.48
C PRO A 142 -9.90 -6.38 -5.59
N TYR A 143 -9.52 -6.31 -4.32
CA TYR A 143 -10.13 -5.39 -3.36
C TYR A 143 -9.77 -3.94 -3.68
N ALA A 144 -8.48 -3.65 -3.90
CA ALA A 144 -8.00 -2.32 -4.28
C ALA A 144 -8.71 -1.80 -5.53
N ARG A 145 -8.88 -2.67 -6.55
CA ARG A 145 -9.62 -2.33 -7.77
C ARG A 145 -11.09 -2.00 -7.51
N LYS A 146 -11.80 -2.84 -6.74
CA LYS A 146 -13.21 -2.60 -6.41
C LYS A 146 -13.36 -1.25 -5.70
N ARG A 147 -12.51 -0.99 -4.71
CA ARG A 147 -12.53 0.24 -3.94
C ARG A 147 -12.20 1.49 -4.78
N ALA A 148 -11.24 1.39 -5.69
CA ALA A 148 -10.92 2.47 -6.62
C ALA A 148 -12.11 2.83 -7.54
N ILE A 149 -12.86 1.84 -8.03
CA ILE A 149 -14.06 2.10 -8.85
C ILE A 149 -15.14 2.81 -8.02
N GLU A 150 -15.38 2.37 -6.79
CA GLU A 150 -16.40 2.96 -5.91
C GLU A 150 -16.13 4.45 -5.64
N ILE A 151 -14.87 4.84 -5.49
CA ILE A 151 -14.49 6.20 -5.09
C ILE A 151 -14.26 7.11 -6.30
N PHE A 152 -13.59 6.62 -7.35
CA PHE A 152 -13.13 7.45 -8.48
C PHE A 152 -13.90 7.19 -9.78
N GLY A 153 -14.80 6.20 -9.78
CA GLY A 153 -15.57 5.80 -10.96
C GLY A 153 -14.77 4.97 -11.98
N SER A 154 -15.48 4.33 -12.91
CA SER A 154 -14.92 3.40 -13.89
C SER A 154 -13.89 4.02 -14.84
N ASN A 155 -13.98 5.32 -15.08
CA ASN A 155 -13.05 6.07 -15.94
C ASN A 155 -11.64 6.16 -15.36
N PHE A 156 -11.48 5.97 -14.05
CA PHE A 156 -10.20 6.03 -13.36
C PHE A 156 -9.28 4.83 -13.72
N LEU A 157 -9.83 3.61 -13.79
CA LEU A 157 -9.07 2.41 -14.17
C LEU A 157 -8.58 2.42 -15.62
N ALA A 158 -9.26 3.18 -16.48
CA ALA A 158 -8.86 3.33 -17.89
C ALA A 158 -7.64 4.23 -18.05
N LYS A 159 -7.43 5.20 -17.15
CA LYS A 159 -6.31 6.17 -17.18
C LYS A 159 -5.06 5.69 -16.45
N SER A 160 -5.20 4.87 -15.41
CA SER A 160 -4.12 4.48 -14.48
C SER A 160 -3.22 3.34 -14.96
N GLY A 161 -3.30 2.88 -16.21
CA GLY A 161 -2.40 1.84 -16.75
C GLY A 161 -2.55 0.44 -16.13
N LEU A 162 -3.45 0.25 -15.17
CA LEU A 162 -3.73 -1.01 -14.45
C LEU A 162 -4.24 -2.15 -15.35
N ARG A 163 -4.47 -1.89 -16.64
CA ARG A 163 -4.70 -2.94 -17.65
C ARG A 163 -3.51 -3.91 -17.78
N LYS A 164 -2.27 -3.48 -17.50
CA LYS A 164 -1.08 -4.35 -17.67
C LYS A 164 -0.96 -5.47 -16.62
N LEU A 165 -1.65 -5.35 -15.48
CA LEU A 165 -1.70 -6.38 -14.43
C LEU A 165 -2.76 -7.46 -14.72
N GLN A 166 -3.40 -7.46 -15.90
CA GLN A 166 -4.43 -8.41 -16.31
C GLN A 166 -3.93 -9.82 -16.65
N ARG A 167 -2.62 -10.06 -16.76
CA ARG A 167 -2.11 -11.38 -17.14
C ARG A 167 -2.03 -12.29 -15.91
N ARG A 168 -3.06 -13.12 -15.73
CA ARG A 168 -2.93 -14.38 -14.98
C ARG A 168 -1.73 -15.16 -15.54
N PRO A 169 -0.83 -15.72 -14.72
CA PRO A 169 -0.05 -16.86 -15.19
C PRO A 169 -1.06 -17.96 -15.49
N THR A 170 -1.08 -18.41 -16.75
CA THR A 170 -1.76 -19.64 -17.14
C THR A 170 -1.13 -20.75 -16.30
N ILE A 171 -1.88 -21.29 -15.35
CA ILE A 171 -1.49 -22.55 -14.71
C ILE A 171 -1.86 -23.61 -15.76
N GLU A 172 -0.87 -23.99 -16.58
CA GLU A 172 -0.93 -25.25 -17.31
C GLU A 172 -0.56 -26.37 -16.33
N GLY A 173 -1.47 -27.32 -16.17
CA GLY A 173 -1.38 -28.49 -15.31
C GLY A 173 -2.72 -29.21 -15.26
#